data_AF-A0A7L0Z2V6-F1
#
_entry.id   AF-A0A7L0Z2V6-F1
#
_cell.length_a   1.000
_cell.length_b   1.000
_cell.length_c   1.000
_cell.angle_alpha   90.00
_cell.angle_beta   90.00
_cell.angle_gamma   90.00
#
_symmetry.space_group_name_H-M   'P 1'
#
loop_
_entity.id
_entity.type
_entity.pdbx_description
1 polymer ?
#
loop_
_entity_poly.entity_id
_entity_poly.type
_entity_poly.pdbx_seq_one_letter_code
_entity_poly.pdbx_strand_id
1 'polypeptide(L)'
;LQCRPFTCPFGHTCGLRDGTHTCIARPGHCALSPATRFITFDGVTGATLATGIYVVASVCDPRDPVWFRLLGDVRDIGDQPAVVALHLFTPHGLITVRRNRKVWLNGVPTTLPAEFLGPLTITEMHTTLQISRTPGFLVELGAAGVTVEVPREARATLCGLCGDYDGATGNDLRGPDGTVMSDTWALAEAWRAPDITQ
;
A
#
# COMPACT_ATOMS: atom_id res chain seq x y z
N LEU A 1 -11.88 -26.49 -35.03
CA LEU A 1 -11.38 -25.67 -33.90
C LEU A 1 -12.58 -25.09 -33.16
N GLN A 2 -12.71 -25.35 -31.86
CA GLN A 2 -13.75 -24.75 -31.01
C GLN A 2 -13.08 -23.77 -30.05
N CYS A 3 -13.44 -22.48 -30.15
CA CYS A 3 -13.07 -21.50 -29.15
C CYS A 3 -13.85 -21.76 -27.87
N ARG A 4 -13.14 -21.76 -26.74
CA ARG A 4 -13.74 -21.78 -25.40
C ARG A 4 -13.53 -20.42 -24.75
N PRO A 5 -14.48 -19.94 -23.92
CA PRO A 5 -14.26 -18.77 -23.09
C PRO A 5 -12.99 -18.96 -22.25
N PHE A 6 -12.14 -17.94 -22.23
CA PHE A 6 -10.91 -17.93 -21.46
C PHE A 6 -10.85 -16.65 -20.64
N THR A 7 -10.48 -16.79 -19.37
CA THR A 7 -10.30 -15.70 -18.43
C THR A 7 -8.90 -15.82 -17.88
N CYS A 8 -8.20 -14.69 -17.78
CA CYS A 8 -6.88 -14.68 -17.19
C CYS A 8 -6.92 -15.06 -15.70
N PRO A 9 -5.87 -15.72 -15.19
CA PRO A 9 -5.77 -15.97 -13.77
C PRO A 9 -5.72 -14.64 -12.99
N PHE A 10 -6.03 -14.68 -11.69
CA PHE A 10 -5.95 -13.51 -10.82
C PHE A 10 -4.59 -12.80 -10.93
N GLY A 11 -4.61 -11.47 -10.82
CA GLY A 11 -3.44 -10.63 -11.03
C GLY A 11 -2.93 -10.64 -12.47
N HIS A 12 -3.74 -11.03 -13.46
CA HIS A 12 -3.40 -10.91 -14.87
C HIS A 12 -4.54 -10.28 -15.66
N THR A 13 -4.18 -9.56 -16.71
CA THR A 13 -5.13 -9.08 -17.72
C THR A 13 -4.77 -9.59 -19.09
N CYS A 14 -5.78 -9.79 -19.92
CA CYS A 14 -5.59 -10.08 -21.32
C CYS A 14 -4.93 -8.87 -22.00
N GLY A 15 -3.75 -9.08 -22.58
CA GLY A 15 -3.03 -8.08 -23.33
C GLY A 15 -2.35 -8.70 -24.54
N LEU A 16 -1.93 -7.85 -25.47
CA LEU A 16 -1.21 -8.27 -26.67
C LEU A 16 0.29 -8.36 -26.37
N ARG A 17 0.88 -9.52 -26.63
CA ARG A 17 2.33 -9.72 -26.64
C ARG A 17 2.70 -10.40 -27.96
N ASP A 18 3.54 -9.76 -28.76
CA ASP A 18 3.95 -10.24 -30.08
C ASP A 18 2.77 -10.64 -30.99
N GLY A 19 1.71 -9.82 -30.99
CA GLY A 19 0.50 -10.05 -31.80
C GLY A 19 -0.45 -11.13 -31.29
N THR A 20 -0.13 -11.79 -30.16
CA THR A 20 -0.98 -12.82 -29.55
C THR A 20 -1.60 -12.32 -28.25
N HIS A 21 -2.89 -12.59 -28.05
CA HIS A 21 -3.56 -12.34 -26.76
C HIS A 21 -3.02 -13.31 -25.71
N THR A 22 -2.40 -12.78 -24.67
CA THR A 22 -1.86 -13.54 -23.56
C THR A 22 -2.23 -12.89 -22.22
N CYS A 23 -2.10 -13.65 -21.14
CA CYS A 23 -2.26 -13.11 -19.80
C CYS A 23 -0.97 -12.44 -19.36
N ILE A 24 -1.05 -11.13 -19.14
CA ILE A 24 0.06 -10.32 -18.66
C ILE A 24 -0.18 -10.06 -17.17
N ALA A 25 0.82 -10.37 -16.35
CA ALA A 25 0.76 -10.08 -14.93
C ALA A 25 0.57 -8.58 -14.69
N ARG A 26 -0.31 -8.23 -13.76
CA ARG A 26 -0.50 -6.89 -13.25
C ARG A 26 -0.03 -6.82 -11.80
N PRO A 27 0.59 -5.71 -11.39
CA PRO A 27 0.85 -5.46 -9.99
C PRO A 27 -0.47 -5.42 -9.20
N GLY A 28 -0.42 -5.81 -7.94
CA GLY A 28 -1.49 -5.55 -6.98
C GLY A 28 -1.53 -4.06 -6.70
N HIS A 29 -2.71 -3.46 -6.65
CA HIS A 29 -2.89 -2.04 -6.41
C HIS A 29 -3.85 -1.79 -5.24
N CYS A 30 -3.36 -1.10 -4.20
CA CYS A 30 -4.15 -0.61 -3.07
C CYS A 30 -4.12 0.91 -3.06
N ALA A 31 -5.18 1.54 -2.54
CA ALA A 31 -5.23 3.00 -2.43
C ALA A 31 -5.96 3.50 -1.18
N LEU A 32 -5.54 4.65 -0.67
CA LEU A 32 -6.28 5.49 0.27
C LEU A 32 -6.62 6.81 -0.42
N SER A 33 -7.89 7.05 -0.71
CA SER A 33 -8.38 8.19 -1.50
C SER A 33 -8.35 9.54 -0.76
N PRO A 34 -8.65 10.69 -1.41
CA PRO A 34 -8.62 12.04 -0.81
C PRO A 34 -9.64 12.32 0.31
N ALA A 35 -10.59 11.41 0.53
CA ALA A 35 -11.48 11.35 1.70
C ALA A 35 -11.21 10.09 2.55
N THR A 36 -10.02 9.51 2.37
CA THR A 36 -9.43 8.36 3.06
C THR A 36 -10.28 7.09 3.09
N ARG A 37 -11.08 6.86 2.05
CA ARG A 37 -11.59 5.51 1.80
C ARG A 37 -10.46 4.64 1.29
N PHE A 38 -10.24 3.49 1.91
CA PHE A 38 -9.26 2.50 1.45
C PHE A 38 -9.88 1.55 0.42
N ILE A 39 -9.06 1.06 -0.50
CA ILE A 39 -9.39 0.00 -1.46
C ILE A 39 -8.30 -1.05 -1.35
N THR A 40 -8.68 -2.29 -1.05
CA THR A 40 -7.74 -3.42 -0.90
C THR A 40 -7.14 -3.82 -2.24
N PHE A 41 -6.08 -4.64 -2.20
CA PHE A 41 -5.46 -5.20 -3.39
C PHE A 41 -6.42 -6.05 -4.24
N ASP A 42 -7.43 -6.66 -3.61
CA ASP A 42 -8.44 -7.49 -4.28
C ASP A 42 -9.72 -6.70 -4.64
N GLY A 43 -9.77 -5.40 -4.28
CA GLY A 43 -10.80 -4.46 -4.71
C GLY A 43 -11.95 -4.24 -3.73
N VAL A 44 -11.84 -4.70 -2.48
CA VAL A 44 -12.79 -4.36 -1.42
C VAL A 44 -12.68 -2.88 -1.10
N THR A 45 -13.82 -2.19 -1.20
CA THR A 45 -13.91 -0.77 -0.88
C THR A 45 -14.28 -0.60 0.60
N GLY A 46 -13.38 0.04 1.33
CA GLY A 46 -13.43 0.22 2.78
C GLY A 46 -14.32 1.36 3.27
N ALA A 47 -14.33 1.56 4.59
CA ALA A 47 -14.91 2.74 5.23
C ALA A 47 -13.97 3.95 5.05
N THR A 48 -14.50 5.15 5.31
CA THR A 48 -13.67 6.35 5.45
C THR A 48 -12.92 6.26 6.79
N LEU A 49 -11.60 6.40 6.73
CA LEU A 49 -10.78 6.41 7.94
C LEU A 49 -11.01 7.71 8.73
N ALA A 50 -11.07 7.57 10.06
CA ALA A 50 -11.02 8.72 10.95
C ALA A 50 -9.56 9.19 11.13
N THR A 51 -9.36 10.27 11.88
CA THR A 51 -8.00 10.74 12.19
C THR A 51 -7.25 9.69 13.00
N GLY A 52 -5.95 9.52 12.71
CA GLY A 52 -5.11 8.52 13.34
C GLY A 52 -4.06 7.94 12.39
N ILE A 53 -3.24 7.05 12.92
CA ILE A 53 -2.20 6.35 12.16
C ILE A 53 -2.66 4.92 11.94
N TYR A 54 -2.55 4.44 10.71
CA TYR A 54 -3.05 3.12 10.31
C TYR A 54 -1.97 2.32 9.60
N VAL A 55 -1.96 1.00 9.81
CA VAL A 55 -1.17 0.07 9.00
C VAL A 55 -1.83 -0.08 7.63
N VAL A 56 -1.27 0.57 6.62
CA VAL A 56 -1.79 0.53 5.25
C VAL A 56 -1.51 -0.84 4.64
N ALA A 57 -0.22 -1.21 4.58
CA ALA A 57 0.23 -2.50 4.07
C ALA A 57 1.53 -2.91 4.78
N SER A 58 1.69 -4.19 5.01
CA SER A 58 2.89 -4.79 5.61
C SER A 58 3.09 -6.18 5.05
N VAL A 59 4.34 -6.62 4.93
CA VAL A 59 4.62 -8.07 4.90
C VAL A 59 4.32 -8.62 6.30
N CYS A 60 3.57 -9.72 6.40
CA CYS A 60 3.08 -10.21 7.69
C CYS A 60 4.15 -10.86 8.54
N ASP A 61 5.12 -11.55 7.93
CA ASP A 61 6.26 -12.10 8.66
C ASP A 61 7.34 -11.02 8.79
N PRO A 62 7.60 -10.46 9.99
CA PRO A 62 8.65 -9.46 10.20
C PRO A 62 10.06 -9.99 9.99
N ARG A 63 10.23 -11.32 9.87
CA ARG A 63 11.52 -11.96 9.60
C ARG A 63 11.81 -12.09 8.11
N ASP A 64 10.86 -11.75 7.24
CA ASP A 64 11.06 -11.79 5.80
C ASP A 64 12.18 -10.82 5.38
N PRO A 65 13.19 -11.22 4.59
CA PRO A 65 14.26 -10.34 4.14
C PRO A 65 13.79 -9.11 3.35
N VAL A 66 12.61 -9.20 2.72
CA VAL A 66 11.99 -8.09 2.01
C VAL A 66 10.89 -7.40 2.81
N TRP A 67 10.81 -7.67 4.12
CA TRP A 67 9.81 -7.08 5.02
C TRP A 67 9.72 -5.56 4.90
N PHE A 68 8.51 -5.05 4.98
CA PHE A 68 8.21 -3.65 5.21
C PHE A 68 6.92 -3.52 6.00
N ARG A 69 6.75 -2.41 6.71
CA ARG A 69 5.49 -1.97 7.33
C ARG A 69 5.26 -0.51 6.98
N LEU A 70 4.23 -0.25 6.17
CA LEU A 70 3.82 1.08 5.73
C LEU A 70 2.66 1.58 6.59
N LEU A 71 2.87 2.72 7.25
CA LEU A 71 1.84 3.43 7.99
C LEU A 71 1.43 4.71 7.29
N GLY A 72 0.14 5.05 7.37
CA GLY A 72 -0.39 6.35 6.93
C GLY A 72 -0.92 7.15 8.11
N ASP A 73 -0.45 8.39 8.28
CA ASP A 73 -1.00 9.37 9.24
C ASP A 73 -2.14 10.13 8.55
N VAL A 74 -3.37 9.89 9.01
CA VAL A 74 -4.60 10.54 8.56
C VAL A 74 -4.92 11.70 9.51
N ARG A 75 -5.02 12.90 8.95
CA ARG A 75 -5.37 14.13 9.67
C ARG A 75 -6.38 14.93 8.87
N ASP A 76 -7.11 15.78 9.57
CA ASP A 76 -8.01 16.74 8.92
C ASP A 76 -7.19 17.87 8.29
N ILE A 77 -7.41 18.09 6.99
CA ILE A 77 -6.92 19.26 6.27
C ILE A 77 -8.15 20.12 5.93
N GLY A 78 -8.42 21.11 6.77
CA GLY A 78 -9.73 21.76 6.78
C GLY A 78 -10.79 20.80 7.31
N ASP A 79 -11.90 20.64 6.60
CA ASP A 79 -13.00 19.74 6.98
C ASP A 79 -12.95 18.37 6.28
N GLN A 80 -11.81 17.98 5.70
CA GLN A 80 -11.65 16.71 4.98
C GLN A 80 -10.45 15.90 5.50
N PRO A 81 -10.63 14.62 5.83
CA PRO A 81 -9.53 13.75 6.25
C PRO A 81 -8.63 13.44 5.05
N ALA A 82 -7.32 13.50 5.26
CA ALA A 82 -6.33 13.19 4.25
C ALA A 82 -5.08 12.54 4.86
N VAL A 83 -4.40 11.71 4.08
CA VAL A 83 -3.07 11.20 4.46
C VAL A 83 -2.07 12.35 4.36
N VAL A 84 -1.49 12.75 5.49
CA VAL A 84 -0.52 13.85 5.59
C VAL A 84 0.93 13.36 5.65
N ALA A 85 1.14 12.13 6.09
CA ALA A 85 2.45 11.51 6.19
C ALA A 85 2.39 10.00 5.97
N LEU A 86 3.50 9.45 5.48
CA LEU A 86 3.75 8.02 5.46
C LEU A 86 5.00 7.71 6.28
N HIS A 87 4.93 6.63 7.05
CA HIS A 87 6.07 6.07 7.78
C HIS A 87 6.31 4.66 7.28
N LEU A 88 7.45 4.45 6.63
CA LEU A 88 7.85 3.17 6.08
C LEU A 88 8.98 2.58 6.92
N PHE A 89 8.67 1.51 7.62
CA PHE A 89 9.64 0.69 8.36
C PHE A 89 10.16 -0.42 7.46
N THR A 90 11.47 -0.65 7.51
CA THR A 90 12.16 -1.74 6.83
C THR A 90 13.23 -2.33 7.77
N PRO A 91 13.86 -3.46 7.44
CA PRO A 91 14.97 -4.00 8.22
C PRO A 91 16.16 -3.04 8.35
N HIS A 92 16.25 -2.03 7.48
CA HIS A 92 17.36 -1.09 7.43
C HIS A 92 17.09 0.27 8.09
N GLY A 93 15.84 0.54 8.48
CA GLY A 93 15.47 1.79 9.15
C GLY A 93 14.10 2.32 8.77
N LEU A 94 13.89 3.59 9.13
CA LEU A 94 12.63 4.32 9.00
C LEU A 94 12.77 5.44 7.95
N ILE A 95 11.86 5.42 6.98
CA ILE A 95 11.64 6.52 6.04
C ILE A 95 10.34 7.21 6.42
N THR A 96 10.38 8.52 6.62
CA THR A 96 9.18 9.35 6.81
C THR A 96 9.07 10.35 5.69
N VAL A 97 7.92 10.36 5.00
CA VAL A 97 7.61 11.36 3.97
C VAL A 97 6.33 12.09 4.35
N ARG A 98 6.28 13.40 4.10
CA ARG A 98 5.08 14.22 4.33
C ARG A 98 4.58 14.82 3.04
N ARG A 99 3.27 15.03 2.95
CA ARG A 99 2.59 15.63 1.77
C ARG A 99 3.16 16.99 1.35
N ASN A 100 3.80 17.71 2.26
CA ASN A 100 4.52 18.96 2.00
C ASN A 100 5.95 18.78 1.48
N ARG A 101 6.31 17.58 0.99
CA ARG A 101 7.61 17.24 0.37
C ARG A 101 8.79 17.20 1.31
N LYS A 102 8.54 17.17 2.63
CA LYS A 102 9.60 16.94 3.61
C LYS A 102 9.84 15.43 3.78
N VAL A 103 11.11 15.05 3.77
CA VAL A 103 11.56 13.67 3.89
C VAL A 103 12.58 13.54 5.01
N TRP A 104 12.49 12.46 5.78
CA TRP A 104 13.44 12.09 6.82
C TRP A 104 13.87 10.63 6.66
N LEU A 105 15.17 10.40 6.76
CA LEU A 105 15.77 9.06 6.78
C LEU A 105 16.35 8.85 8.18
N ASN A 106 15.82 7.90 8.94
CA ASN A 106 16.18 7.68 10.36
C ASN A 106 16.14 8.97 11.20
N GLY A 107 15.12 9.82 10.98
CA GLY A 107 14.95 11.09 11.67
C GLY A 107 15.80 12.25 11.16
N VAL A 108 16.67 12.02 10.16
CA VAL A 108 17.52 13.06 9.56
C VAL A 108 16.81 13.69 8.36
N PRO A 109 16.53 15.02 8.37
CA PRO A 109 15.95 15.71 7.22
C PRO A 109 16.82 15.51 5.97
N THR A 110 16.22 15.11 4.86
CA THR A 110 16.92 14.74 3.63
C THR A 110 16.30 15.43 2.41
N THR A 111 17.14 15.89 1.49
CA THR A 111 16.71 16.47 0.20
C THR A 111 16.49 15.39 -0.85
N LEU A 112 15.58 15.63 -1.79
CA LEU A 112 15.28 14.71 -2.89
C LEU A 112 16.09 15.04 -4.16
N PRO A 113 16.39 14.04 -5.03
CA PRO A 113 16.15 12.61 -4.83
C PRO A 113 17.08 12.03 -3.75
N ALA A 114 16.63 10.96 -3.10
CA ALA A 114 17.38 10.29 -2.05
C ALA A 114 17.42 8.78 -2.26
N GLU A 115 18.52 8.16 -1.86
CA GLU A 115 18.66 6.71 -1.79
C GLU A 115 18.75 6.27 -0.33
N PHE A 116 18.28 5.06 -0.06
CA PHE A 116 18.34 4.45 1.26
C PHE A 116 18.69 2.97 1.18
N LEU A 117 19.17 2.42 2.30
CA LEU A 117 19.51 1.00 2.42
C LEU A 117 18.29 0.11 2.09
N GLY A 118 18.52 -1.05 1.47
CA GLY A 118 17.44 -1.92 1.02
C GLY A 118 16.98 -1.65 -0.42
N PRO A 119 17.92 -1.37 -1.33
CA PRO A 119 17.80 -0.53 -2.54
C PRO A 119 16.48 0.26 -2.66
N LEU A 120 16.32 1.27 -1.80
CA LEU A 120 15.15 2.15 -1.79
C LEU A 120 15.51 3.50 -2.42
N THR A 121 14.63 4.01 -3.27
CA THR A 121 14.75 5.35 -3.86
C THR A 121 13.53 6.18 -3.50
N ILE A 122 13.77 7.45 -3.15
CA ILE A 122 12.74 8.44 -2.86
C ILE A 122 12.89 9.59 -3.85
N THR A 123 11.84 9.87 -4.61
CA THR A 123 11.83 10.90 -5.66
C THR A 123 10.57 11.75 -5.56
N GLU A 124 10.63 12.93 -6.18
CA GLU A 124 9.45 13.77 -6.43
C GLU A 124 9.14 13.70 -7.93
N MET A 125 7.93 13.29 -8.27
CA MET A 125 7.39 13.35 -9.63
C MET A 125 6.20 14.32 -9.65
N HIS A 126 6.40 15.48 -10.27
CA HIS A 126 5.44 16.59 -10.29
C HIS A 126 5.00 17.05 -8.89
N THR A 127 3.84 16.58 -8.41
CA THR A 127 3.26 16.93 -7.11
C THR A 127 3.12 15.72 -6.18
N THR A 128 3.73 14.60 -6.56
CA THR A 128 3.65 13.30 -5.90
C THR A 128 5.04 12.88 -5.43
N LEU A 129 5.14 12.45 -4.18
CA LEU A 129 6.32 11.76 -3.67
C LEU A 129 6.22 10.28 -4.00
N GLN A 130 7.30 9.68 -4.47
CA GLN A 130 7.40 8.26 -4.73
C GLN A 130 8.47 7.64 -3.85
N ILE A 131 8.16 6.50 -3.24
CA ILE A 131 9.10 5.61 -2.58
C ILE A 131 9.05 4.28 -3.33
N SER A 132 10.17 3.87 -3.91
CA SER A 132 10.22 2.64 -4.70
C SER A 132 11.36 1.71 -4.29
N ARG A 133 11.08 0.41 -4.38
CA ARG A 133 12.04 -0.69 -4.24
C ARG A 133 11.81 -1.68 -5.37
N THR A 134 12.86 -2.02 -6.11
CA THR A 134 12.77 -2.96 -7.24
C THR A 134 13.70 -4.17 -7.04
N PRO A 135 13.17 -5.41 -7.01
CA PRO A 135 11.76 -5.77 -6.88
C PRO A 135 11.23 -5.40 -5.48
N GLY A 136 9.93 -5.14 -5.33
CA GLY A 136 9.40 -4.79 -4.02
C GLY A 136 8.06 -4.06 -4.06
N PHE A 137 8.07 -2.74 -4.12
CA PHE A 137 6.85 -1.94 -4.13
C PHE A 137 7.11 -0.56 -4.74
N LEU A 138 6.03 0.09 -5.13
CA LEU A 138 5.98 1.53 -5.40
C LEU A 138 4.89 2.12 -4.52
N VAL A 139 5.26 3.10 -3.71
CA VAL A 139 4.32 3.85 -2.86
C VAL A 139 4.33 5.29 -3.33
N GLU A 140 3.15 5.84 -3.61
CA GLU A 140 3.00 7.24 -4.01
C GLU A 140 2.16 8.00 -2.99
N LEU A 141 2.57 9.23 -2.66
CA LEU A 141 1.84 10.15 -1.80
C LEU A 141 1.65 11.48 -2.51
N GLY A 142 0.39 11.89 -2.71
CA GLY A 142 0.05 13.15 -3.37
C GLY A 142 -1.29 13.73 -2.95
N ALA A 143 -1.81 14.67 -3.76
CA ALA A 143 -3.14 15.25 -3.58
C ALA A 143 -4.27 14.21 -3.70
N ALA A 144 -4.05 13.18 -4.53
CA ALA A 144 -4.96 12.06 -4.73
C ALA A 144 -4.99 11.04 -3.57
N GLY A 145 -4.13 11.20 -2.57
CA GLY A 145 -4.00 10.29 -1.43
C GLY A 145 -2.76 9.41 -1.56
N VAL A 146 -2.91 8.12 -1.24
CA VAL A 146 -1.82 7.13 -1.29
C VAL A 146 -2.18 6.02 -2.26
N THR A 147 -1.20 5.61 -3.07
CA THR A 147 -1.26 4.38 -3.85
C THR A 147 -0.11 3.46 -3.44
N VAL A 148 -0.38 2.16 -3.40
CA VAL A 148 0.60 1.13 -3.12
C VAL A 148 0.51 0.09 -4.23
N GLU A 149 1.59 -0.07 -4.97
CA GLU A 149 1.75 -1.12 -5.95
C GLU A 149 2.73 -2.17 -5.44
N VAL A 150 2.36 -3.43 -5.57
CA VAL A 150 3.18 -4.59 -5.20
C VAL A 150 3.26 -5.57 -6.36
N PRO A 151 4.37 -6.30 -6.54
CA PRO A 151 4.50 -7.29 -7.58
C PRO A 151 3.72 -8.55 -7.18
N ARG A 152 3.47 -9.42 -8.14
CA ARG A 152 2.66 -10.63 -7.95
C ARG A 152 3.22 -11.55 -6.85
N GLU A 153 4.53 -11.52 -6.65
CA GLU A 153 5.24 -12.33 -5.66
C GLU A 153 4.85 -11.98 -4.22
N ALA A 154 4.24 -10.81 -3.99
CA ALA A 154 3.71 -10.41 -2.68
C ALA A 154 2.33 -11.04 -2.37
N ARG A 155 1.76 -11.83 -3.28
CA ARG A 155 0.47 -12.51 -3.08
C ARG A 155 0.48 -13.36 -1.81
N ALA A 156 -0.55 -13.19 -0.99
CA ALA A 156 -0.77 -13.92 0.26
C ALA A 156 0.37 -13.79 1.28
N THR A 157 1.22 -12.76 1.16
CA THR A 157 2.26 -12.44 2.15
C THR A 157 1.99 -11.12 2.88
N LEU A 158 0.98 -10.37 2.44
CA LEU A 158 0.66 -9.04 2.92
C LEU A 158 -0.48 -9.05 3.94
N CYS A 159 -0.53 -8.00 4.75
CA CYS A 159 -1.63 -7.67 5.66
C CYS A 159 -1.67 -6.17 5.93
N GLY A 160 -2.74 -5.72 6.58
CA GLY A 160 -3.04 -4.30 6.79
C GLY A 160 -4.40 -3.95 6.18
N LEU A 161 -4.71 -2.66 6.12
CA LEU A 161 -5.93 -2.17 5.47
C LEU A 161 -6.03 -2.58 4.00
N CYS A 162 -4.90 -2.83 3.33
CA CYS A 162 -4.87 -3.23 1.93
C CYS A 162 -5.21 -4.72 1.68
N GLY A 163 -5.48 -5.53 2.71
CA GLY A 163 -5.74 -6.96 2.54
C GLY A 163 -4.48 -7.79 2.28
N ASP A 164 -4.66 -9.06 1.88
CA ASP A 164 -3.57 -10.04 1.71
C ASP A 164 -3.18 -10.32 0.24
N TYR A 165 -3.90 -9.72 -0.71
CA TYR A 165 -3.66 -9.81 -2.15
C TYR A 165 -3.74 -11.25 -2.70
N ASP A 166 -4.62 -12.09 -2.15
CA ASP A 166 -4.77 -13.48 -2.57
C ASP A 166 -5.80 -13.69 -3.70
N GLY A 167 -6.59 -12.66 -4.01
CA GLY A 167 -7.65 -12.62 -5.00
C GLY A 167 -9.04 -12.98 -4.48
N ALA A 168 -9.21 -13.15 -3.17
CA ALA A 168 -10.45 -13.55 -2.53
C ALA A 168 -10.99 -12.44 -1.62
N THR A 169 -11.72 -11.48 -2.21
CA THR A 169 -12.35 -10.36 -1.49
C THR A 169 -13.14 -10.71 -0.22
N GLY A 170 -13.64 -11.95 -0.09
CA GLY A 170 -14.33 -12.43 1.11
C GLY A 170 -13.45 -12.59 2.36
N ASN A 171 -12.13 -12.54 2.24
CA ASN A 171 -11.19 -12.68 3.35
C ASN A 171 -10.37 -11.41 3.64
N ASP A 172 -10.58 -10.33 2.88
CA ASP A 172 -9.82 -9.08 2.99
C ASP A 172 -10.04 -8.36 4.34
N LEU A 173 -11.14 -8.67 5.03
CA LEU A 173 -11.49 -8.07 6.32
C LEU A 173 -10.83 -8.80 7.49
N ARG A 174 -9.54 -9.12 7.41
CA ARG A 174 -8.78 -9.74 8.50
C ARG A 174 -8.05 -8.69 9.32
N GLY A 175 -8.27 -8.73 10.64
CA GLY A 175 -7.51 -7.93 11.61
C GLY A 175 -6.08 -8.44 11.81
N PRO A 176 -5.27 -7.74 12.64
CA PRO A 176 -3.87 -8.10 12.90
C PRO A 176 -3.66 -9.50 13.49
N ASP A 177 -4.66 -10.03 14.19
CA ASP A 177 -4.66 -11.36 14.81
C ASP A 177 -5.19 -12.47 13.87
N GLY A 178 -5.55 -12.11 12.62
CA GLY A 178 -6.14 -13.00 11.64
C GLY A 178 -7.66 -13.19 11.77
N THR A 179 -8.29 -12.59 12.79
CA THR A 179 -9.74 -12.63 13.00
C THR A 179 -10.45 -11.88 11.88
N VAL A 180 -11.54 -12.45 11.35
CA VAL A 180 -12.39 -11.79 10.34
C VAL A 180 -13.28 -10.76 11.05
N MET A 181 -13.20 -9.51 10.59
CA MET A 181 -13.94 -8.37 11.11
C MET A 181 -15.37 -8.35 10.54
N SER A 182 -16.30 -7.77 11.29
CA SER A 182 -17.72 -7.69 10.90
C SER A 182 -17.96 -6.83 9.67
N ASP A 183 -17.16 -5.77 9.52
CA ASP A 183 -17.30 -4.75 8.49
C ASP A 183 -15.99 -3.97 8.32
N THR A 184 -15.98 -3.05 7.36
CA THR A 184 -14.82 -2.25 6.99
C THR A 184 -14.47 -1.17 8.01
N TRP A 185 -15.38 -0.80 8.92
CA TRP A 185 -15.11 0.12 10.01
C TRP A 185 -14.37 -0.60 11.14
N ALA A 186 -14.85 -1.79 11.53
CA ALA A 186 -14.17 -2.65 12.49
C ALA A 186 -12.75 -3.00 12.00
N LEU A 187 -12.58 -3.27 10.71
CA LEU A 187 -11.25 -3.45 10.10
C LEU A 187 -10.36 -2.21 10.26
N ALA A 188 -10.89 -1.02 9.97
CA ALA A 188 -10.14 0.23 10.11
C ALA A 188 -9.65 0.44 11.54
N GLU A 189 -10.51 0.21 12.52
CA GLU A 189 -10.17 0.35 13.94
C GLU A 189 -9.14 -0.70 14.38
N ALA A 190 -9.25 -1.95 13.92
CA ALA A 190 -8.32 -3.02 14.25
C ALA A 190 -6.89 -2.76 13.73
N TRP A 191 -6.74 -2.05 12.62
CA TRP A 191 -5.44 -1.72 12.00
C TRP A 191 -4.90 -0.34 12.38
N ARG A 192 -5.47 0.32 13.40
CA ARG A 192 -4.83 1.50 14.01
C ARG A 192 -3.49 1.13 14.62
N ALA A 193 -2.51 2.03 14.49
CA ALA A 193 -1.18 1.93 15.07
C ALA A 193 -0.93 3.08 16.05
N PRO A 194 -1.56 3.08 17.24
CA PRO A 194 -1.41 4.16 18.22
C PRO A 194 -0.04 4.14 18.92
N ASP A 195 0.71 3.04 18.79
CA ASP A 195 2.07 2.84 19.30
C ASP A 195 3.09 3.80 18.68
N ILE A 196 2.77 4.37 17.52
CA ILE A 196 3.58 5.38 16.85
C ILE A 196 3.08 6.75 17.29
N THR A 197 3.49 7.19 18.48
CA THR A 197 3.27 8.57 18.90
C THR A 197 4.16 9.51 18.09
N GLN A 198 3.58 10.63 17.63
CA GLN A 198 4.26 11.69 16.87
C GLN A 198 5.50 12.26 17.56
#